data_AF-A0A7K8SDE0-F1
#
_entry.id   AF-A0A7K8SDE0-F1
#
_cell.length_a   1.000
_cell.length_b   1.000
_cell.length_c   1.000
_cell.angle_alpha   90.00
_cell.angle_beta   90.00
_cell.angle_gamma   90.00
#
_symmetry.space_group_name_H-M   'P 1'
#
loop_
_entity.id
_entity.type
_entity.pdbx_description
1 polymer ?
#
loop_
_entity_poly.entity_id
_entity_poly.type
_entity_poly.pdbx_seq_one_letter_code
_entity_poly.pdbx_strand_id
1 'polypeptide(L)' 'SSALDILVPKAGFFCQICSLFYADEPSMINHCRTPLHRQNMEVPPEKREYPPKSLDSGVPRIPR' A
#
# COMPACT_ATOMS: atom_id res chain seq x y z
N SER A 1 19.73 7.97 32.28
CA SER A 1 18.30 7.95 31.94
C SER A 1 18.19 7.78 30.45
N SER A 2 18.06 6.54 29.98
CA SER A 2 17.98 6.22 28.56
C SER A 2 16.53 6.38 28.13
N ALA A 3 16.23 7.41 27.34
CA ALA A 3 14.90 7.58 26.77
C ALA A 3 14.64 6.38 25.84
N LEU A 4 13.58 5.62 26.10
CA LEU A 4 13.08 4.64 25.16
C LEU A 4 12.39 5.43 24.06
N ASP A 5 12.98 5.45 22.86
CA ASP A 5 12.35 6.02 21.68
C ASP A 5 11.11 5.17 21.33
N ILE A 6 9.93 5.63 21.76
CA ILE A 6 8.66 4.98 21.44
C ILE A 6 8.30 5.36 20.01
N LEU A 7 8.54 4.43 19.09
CA LEU A 7 8.05 4.54 17.71
C LEU A 7 6.53 4.35 17.69
N VAL A 8 5.80 5.43 17.45
CA VAL A 8 4.34 5.38 17.30
C VAL A 8 4.01 4.96 15.86
N PRO A 9 3.24 3.88 15.65
CA PRO A 9 2.80 3.52 14.31
C PRO A 9 1.87 4.58 13.75
N LYS A 10 2.16 5.03 12.53
CA LYS A 10 1.30 5.98 11.82
C LYS A 10 0.10 5.22 11.23
N ALA A 11 -1.10 5.59 11.64
CA ALA A 11 -2.32 5.09 11.00
C ALA A 11 -2.41 5.55 9.53
N GLY A 12 -3.06 4.75 8.70
CA GLY A 12 -3.30 5.07 7.30
C GLY A 12 -4.17 4.03 6.60
N PHE A 13 -4.18 4.07 5.27
CA PHE A 13 -5.09 3.33 4.41
C PHE A 13 -4.31 2.31 3.58
N PHE A 14 -4.83 1.09 3.47
CA PHE A 14 -4.16 0.01 2.74
C PHE A 14 -5.01 -0.52 1.59
N CYS A 15 -4.47 -0.47 0.38
CA CYS A 15 -5.09 -1.09 -0.78
C CYS A 15 -4.69 -2.58 -0.81
N GLN A 16 -5.64 -3.48 -0.56
CA GLN A 16 -5.37 -4.92 -0.57
C GLN A 16 -5.09 -5.47 -1.98
N ILE A 17 -5.70 -4.88 -3.01
CA ILE A 17 -5.50 -5.32 -4.40
C ILE A 17 -4.05 -5.05 -4.83
N CYS A 18 -3.53 -3.87 -4.52
CA CYS A 18 -2.19 -3.44 -4.90
C CYS A 18 -1.13 -3.66 -3.81
N SER A 19 -1.53 -4.05 -2.60
CA SER A 19 -0.66 -4.15 -1.43
C SER A 19 0.16 -2.89 -1.13
N LEU A 20 -0.49 -1.73 -1.25
CA LEU A 20 0.14 -0.43 -1.03
C LEU A 20 -0.49 0.30 0.15
N PHE A 21 0.35 0.98 0.93
CA PHE A 21 -0.06 1.83 2.04
C PHE A 21 -0.08 3.30 1.63
N TYR A 22 -1.06 4.04 2.14
CA TYR A 22 -1.25 5.47 1.93
C TYR A 22 -1.44 6.16 3.27
N ALA A 23 -0.79 7.31 3.46
CA ALA A 23 -0.84 8.07 4.70
C ALA A 23 -2.20 8.75 4.94
N ASP A 24 -2.97 8.99 3.88
CA ASP A 24 -4.23 9.72 3.90
C ASP A 24 -5.24 9.14 2.90
N GLU A 25 -6.52 9.39 3.18
CA GLU A 25 -7.64 8.88 2.40
C GLU A 25 -7.65 9.42 0.95
N PRO A 26 -7.45 10.73 0.69
CA PRO A 26 -7.43 11.27 -0.66
C PRO A 26 -6.39 10.58 -1.57
N SER A 27 -5.20 10.30 -1.04
CA SER A 27 -4.15 9.58 -1.77
C SER A 27 -4.56 8.16 -2.14
N MET A 28 -5.22 7.45 -1.21
CA MET A 28 -5.77 6.11 -1.48
C MET A 28 -6.90 6.15 -2.51
N ILE A 29 -7.81 7.13 -2.42
CA ILE A 29 -8.90 7.31 -3.39
C ILE A 29 -8.34 7.59 -4.79
N ASN A 30 -7.35 8.47 -4.90
CA ASN A 30 -6.69 8.77 -6.16
C ASN A 30 -6.01 7.52 -6.74
N HIS A 31 -5.36 6.71 -5.90
CA HIS A 31 -4.82 5.42 -6.31
C HIS A 31 -5.89 4.48 -6.89
N CYS A 32 -7.01 4.30 -6.20
CA CYS A 32 -8.07 3.37 -6.61
C CYS A 32 -8.70 3.74 -7.97
N ARG A 33 -8.56 5.00 -8.41
CA ARG A 33 -9.02 5.49 -9.71
C ARG A 33 -8.04 5.23 -10.86
N THR A 34 -6.81 4.83 -10.55
CA THR A 34 -5.78 4.59 -11.58
C THR A 34 -6.12 3.37 -12.44
N PRO A 35 -5.75 3.37 -13.75
CA PRO A 35 -5.93 2.20 -14.61
C PRO A 35 -5.23 0.94 -14.08
N LEU A 36 -4.07 1.10 -13.44
CA LEU A 36 -3.32 0.00 -12.84
C LEU A 36 -4.11 -0.71 -11.73
N HIS A 37 -4.79 0.04 -10.87
CA HIS A 37 -5.64 -0.56 -9.84
C HIS A 37 -6.75 -1.41 -10.47
N ARG A 38 -7.35 -0.93 -11.58
CA ARG A 38 -8.38 -1.66 -12.32
C ARG A 38 -7.83 -2.95 -12.93
N GLN A 39 -6.66 -2.89 -13.58
CA GLN A 39 -5.99 -4.07 -14.13
C GLN A 39 -5.69 -5.11 -13.04
N ASN A 40 -5.21 -4.68 -11.87
CA ASN A 40 -4.92 -5.58 -10.75
C ASN A 40 -6.20 -6.20 -10.14
N MET A 41 -7.36 -5.54 -10.24
CA MET A 41 -8.64 -6.13 -9.84
C MET A 41 -9.05 -7.29 -10.75
N GLU A 42 -8.75 -7.19 -12.05
CA GLU A 42 -9.13 -8.16 -13.07
C GLU A 42 -8.28 -9.45 -13.00
N VAL A 43 -7.11 -9.41 -12.35
CA VAL A 43 -6.27 -10.60 -12.15
C VAL A 43 -6.89 -11.47 -11.03
N PRO A 44 -7.15 -12.77 -11.28
CA PRO A 44 -7.59 -13.70 -10.23
C PRO A 44 -6.55 -13.79 -9.10
N PRO A 45 -6.95 -13.89 -7.82
CA PRO A 45 -6.02 -13.89 -6.69
C PRO A 45 -4.98 -15.01 -6.76
N GLU A 46 -5.34 -16.18 -7.28
CA GLU A 46 -4.41 -17.31 -7.49
C GLU A 46 -3.28 -17.01 -8.48
N LYS A 47 -3.51 -16.08 -9.41
CA LYS A 47 -2.57 -15.71 -10.47
C LYS A 47 -1.90 -14.37 -10.22
N ARG A 48 -2.12 -13.75 -9.05
CA ARG A 48 -1.46 -12.48 -8.70
C ARG A 48 -0.06 -12.75 -8.17
N GLU A 49 0.92 -12.12 -8.78
CA GLU A 49 2.24 -11.98 -8.18
C GLU A 49 2.15 -11.00 -7.01
N TYR A 50 2.58 -11.44 -5.83
CA TYR A 50 2.51 -10.66 -4.61
C TYR A 50 3.93 -10.25 -4.15
N PRO A 51 4.18 -8.96 -3.89
CA PRO A 51 3.29 -7.83 -4.17
C PRO A 51 3.23 -7.50 -5.67
N PRO A 52 2.10 -6.98 -6.15
CA PRO A 52 1.97 -6.58 -7.54
C PRO A 52 2.94 -5.44 -7.85
N LYS A 53 3.38 -5.37 -9.11
CA LYS A 53 4.35 -4.39 -9.62
C LYS A 53 3.96 -2.99 -9.16
N SER A 54 4.63 -2.53 -8.11
CA SER A 54 4.39 -1.23 -7.51
C SER A 54 4.89 -0.18 -8.49
N LEU A 55 4.14 0.90 -8.70
CA LEU A 55 4.77 2.11 -9.24
C LEU A 55 5.91 2.46 -8.27
N ASP A 56 7.09 2.77 -8.80
CA ASP A 56 8.28 3.19 -8.05
C ASP A 56 7.98 4.51 -7.31
N SER A 57 7.21 4.45 -6.23
CA SER A 57 6.76 5.63 -5.48
C SER A 57 7.55 5.84 -4.19
N GLY A 58 8.67 5.14 -4.00
CA GLY A 58 9.51 5.30 -2.81
C GLY A 58 8.78 5.04 -1.47
N VAL A 59 7.60 4.43 -1.49
CA VAL A 59 6.85 4.10 -0.28
C VAL A 59 7.46 2.83 0.33
N PRO A 60 7.98 2.88 1.55
CA PRO A 60 8.59 1.71 2.18
C PRO A 60 7.57 0.59 2.32
N ARG A 61 7.95 -0.62 1.89
CA ARG A 61 7.17 -1.83 2.17
C ARG A 61 7.15 -2.03 3.68
N ILE A 62 5.97 -2.03 4.28
CA ILE A 62 5.79 -2.44 5.68
C ILE A 62 5.68 -3.97 5.65
N PRO A 63 6.69 -4.73 6.10
CA PRO A 63 6.55 -6.18 6.25
C PRO A 63 5.45 -6.47 7.27
N ARG A 64 4.68 -7.54 7.02
CA ARG A 64 3.70 -8.06 7.99
C ARG A 64 4.38 -8.55 9.26
#